data_AF-A0A4V2UVT3-F1
#
_entry.id   AF-A0A4V2UVT3-F1
#
_cell.length_a   1.000
_cell.length_b   1.000
_cell.length_c   1.000
_cell.angle_alpha   90.00
_cell.angle_beta   90.00
_cell.angle_gamma   90.00
#
_symmetry.space_group_name_H-M   'P 1'
#
loop_
_entity.id
_entity.type
_entity.pdbx_description
1 polymer ?
#
loop_
_entity_poly.entity_id
_entity_poly.type
_entity_poly.pdbx_seq_one_letter_code
_entity_poly.pdbx_strand_id
1 'polypeptide(L)'
;MNKRRTWMIFLTLLIWITVIPGTQAVYAEEKAEQSSEGFSLIGDILTIFPEDKIKEAEKKGYNVKYSKYPPSRYYLDINLETGLLEWDKKVSNQGHSIMNDLNNFGWQSILTWDFTVIMIVENAFSLDIVNEFADSIEKSVQQLAGFNGSGYGKTGLMGNFLTLMIILAGAWIAYTGMIQKKTTKALTGMLSSLLILVLGLAFFANVGGVMRYVNDISSGLNQEVMGVGVAFQQEMSGDEAKYPADVSSMVVADQLYTMLIYEPYLMLQYGKTANDPSLTPERIRKILDHKPGSTSRAQAVLNERNGVGHEPNVMVTSDGVFQRLTLLIMLFISHVILGFLFLLIAGAMLVFQFIFVLATLFAPFAFLMGLHPTLNSVATAWFKKFIGYQLVKLIIGVFFSMLLTISQFLYQMSPPEKVGYVWTIAMQVILVMGVVWKRDELFSILKAPMGKVDDFKGELNIKLPVTYVTKYSETMAARMKKINAKRK
;
A
#
# COMPACT_ATOMS: atom_id res chain seq x y z
N MET A 1 -33.16 -11.30 -16.14
CA MET A 1 -32.44 -12.30 -15.31
C MET A 1 -31.47 -11.53 -14.42
N ASN A 2 -31.70 -11.54 -13.09
CA ASN A 2 -31.20 -10.51 -12.16
C ASN A 2 -29.68 -10.56 -11.91
N LYS A 3 -29.01 -9.39 -11.99
CA LYS A 3 -27.58 -9.19 -11.68
C LYS A 3 -27.15 -9.75 -10.30
N ARG A 4 -28.07 -9.78 -9.31
CA ARG A 4 -27.82 -10.40 -7.99
C ARG A 4 -27.63 -11.92 -8.05
N ARG A 5 -28.24 -12.59 -9.02
CA ARG A 5 -28.13 -14.05 -9.21
C ARG A 5 -26.79 -14.41 -9.85
N THR A 6 -26.25 -13.57 -10.74
CA THR A 6 -24.94 -13.77 -11.37
C THR A 6 -23.79 -13.61 -10.37
N TRP A 7 -23.89 -12.65 -9.45
CA TRP A 7 -22.91 -12.48 -8.36
C TRP A 7 -22.97 -13.62 -7.34
N MET A 8 -24.15 -14.15 -7.01
CA MET A 8 -24.26 -15.34 -6.18
C MET A 8 -23.73 -16.60 -6.88
N ILE A 9 -23.93 -16.76 -8.19
CA ILE A 9 -23.40 -17.91 -8.94
C ILE A 9 -21.86 -17.89 -8.98
N PHE A 10 -21.24 -16.71 -9.12
CA PHE A 10 -19.78 -16.56 -9.05
C PHE A 10 -19.22 -16.85 -7.65
N LEU A 11 -19.90 -16.40 -6.58
CA LEU A 11 -19.55 -16.72 -5.20
C LEU A 11 -19.74 -18.21 -4.87
N THR A 12 -20.79 -18.85 -5.39
CA THR A 12 -21.01 -20.30 -5.20
C THR A 12 -20.05 -21.16 -6.04
N LEU A 13 -19.59 -20.68 -7.20
CA LEU A 13 -18.58 -21.38 -8.01
C LEU A 13 -17.19 -21.31 -7.37
N LEU A 14 -16.86 -20.22 -6.67
CA LEU A 14 -15.63 -20.11 -5.88
C LEU A 14 -15.65 -21.00 -4.62
N ILE A 15 -16.83 -21.25 -4.06
CA ILE A 15 -17.04 -22.16 -2.91
C ILE A 15 -17.13 -23.65 -3.35
N TRP A 16 -17.42 -23.95 -4.62
CA TRP A 16 -17.50 -25.32 -5.13
C TRP A 16 -16.17 -25.90 -5.63
N ILE A 17 -15.15 -25.08 -5.89
CA ILE A 17 -13.80 -25.58 -6.23
C ILE A 17 -13.05 -26.09 -4.99
N THR A 18 -13.57 -25.81 -3.79
CA THR A 18 -12.89 -26.11 -2.53
C THR A 18 -13.44 -27.33 -1.78
N VAL A 19 -14.39 -28.07 -2.34
CA VAL A 19 -14.94 -29.30 -1.73
C VAL A 19 -14.83 -30.46 -2.70
N ILE A 20 -13.68 -31.14 -2.71
CA ILE A 20 -13.57 -32.53 -3.17
C ILE A 20 -13.53 -33.40 -1.91
N PRO A 21 -14.58 -34.18 -1.59
CA PRO A 21 -14.51 -35.17 -0.53
C PRO A 21 -13.61 -36.34 -0.97
N GLY A 22 -12.86 -36.87 -0.01
CA GLY A 22 -11.71 -37.75 -0.21
C GLY A 22 -11.84 -38.83 -1.28
N THR A 23 -10.81 -38.92 -2.12
CA THR A 23 -10.51 -40.13 -2.91
C THR A 23 -9.36 -40.86 -2.24
N GLN A 24 -9.59 -42.16 -2.03
CA GLN A 24 -8.67 -43.10 -1.40
C GLN A 24 -7.30 -43.04 -2.07
N ALA A 25 -6.26 -42.85 -1.26
CA ALA A 25 -4.87 -42.96 -1.70
C ALA A 25 -4.63 -44.40 -2.17
N VAL A 26 -4.48 -44.58 -3.49
CA VAL A 26 -3.91 -45.79 -4.08
C VAL A 26 -2.40 -45.71 -3.83
N TYR A 27 -1.89 -46.58 -2.96
CA TYR A 27 -0.47 -46.77 -2.76
C TYR A 27 0.15 -47.26 -4.07
N ALA A 28 1.05 -46.46 -4.65
CA ALA A 28 2.07 -46.95 -5.57
C ALA A 28 3.40 -46.89 -4.82
N GLU A 29 3.88 -48.07 -4.44
CA GLU A 29 5.21 -48.29 -3.89
C GLU A 29 6.21 -48.35 -5.06
N GLU A 30 7.15 -47.41 -5.15
CA GLU A 30 8.55 -47.72 -5.46
C GLU A 30 9.49 -46.57 -5.05
N LYS A 31 10.65 -46.97 -4.50
CA LYS A 31 11.59 -46.21 -3.68
C LYS A 31 12.43 -45.17 -4.45
N ALA A 32 12.63 -44.00 -3.81
CA ALA A 32 13.90 -43.28 -3.82
C ALA A 32 14.06 -42.53 -2.48
N GLU A 33 15.24 -42.68 -1.85
CA GLU A 33 15.54 -42.32 -0.48
C GLU A 33 15.77 -40.81 -0.23
N GLN A 34 15.33 -40.40 0.97
CA GLN A 34 15.74 -39.27 1.84
C GLN A 34 15.11 -37.86 1.70
N SER A 35 14.18 -37.63 2.64
CA SER A 35 13.85 -36.41 3.42
C SER A 35 12.92 -35.32 2.86
N SER A 36 11.69 -35.68 2.50
CA SER A 36 10.56 -34.73 2.53
C SER A 36 9.37 -35.28 3.35
N GLU A 37 9.51 -35.37 4.67
CA GLU A 37 8.49 -35.98 5.53
C GLU A 37 7.18 -35.19 5.69
N GLY A 38 6.89 -34.15 4.90
CA GLY A 38 5.67 -33.36 5.05
C GLY A 38 5.09 -32.86 3.73
N PHE A 39 3.84 -32.40 3.79
CA PHE A 39 3.06 -31.98 2.62
C PHE A 39 3.04 -30.46 2.44
N SER A 40 2.79 -30.03 1.20
CA SER A 40 2.47 -28.65 0.81
C SER A 40 0.99 -28.54 0.46
N LEU A 41 0.44 -27.33 0.56
CA LEU A 41 -0.97 -27.07 0.26
C LEU A 41 -1.12 -26.18 -0.97
N ILE A 42 -2.32 -26.14 -1.55
CA ILE A 42 -2.60 -25.35 -2.77
C ILE A 42 -2.25 -23.86 -2.60
N GLY A 43 -2.37 -23.33 -1.37
CA GLY A 43 -1.97 -21.95 -1.05
C GLY A 43 -0.50 -21.66 -1.35
N ASP A 44 0.40 -22.65 -1.21
CA ASP A 44 1.83 -22.49 -1.52
C ASP A 44 2.08 -22.28 -3.01
N ILE A 45 1.23 -22.86 -3.86
CA ILE A 45 1.32 -22.73 -5.32
C ILE A 45 0.74 -21.38 -5.77
N LEU A 46 -0.31 -20.91 -5.10
CA LEU A 46 -0.96 -19.63 -5.39
C LEU A 46 -0.19 -18.42 -4.88
N THR A 47 0.71 -18.61 -3.90
CA THR A 47 1.48 -17.53 -3.29
C THR A 47 2.85 -17.43 -3.93
N ILE A 48 3.08 -16.36 -4.69
CA ILE A 48 4.37 -16.07 -5.33
C ILE A 48 5.02 -14.90 -4.61
N PHE A 49 6.20 -15.13 -4.04
CA PHE A 49 6.99 -14.08 -3.40
C PHE A 49 7.88 -13.37 -4.44
N PRO A 50 7.97 -12.02 -4.44
CA PRO A 50 8.85 -11.26 -5.34
C PRO A 50 10.33 -11.41 -4.92
N GLU A 51 10.96 -12.53 -5.30
CA GLU A 51 12.32 -12.88 -4.88
C GLU A 51 13.38 -11.81 -5.16
N ASP A 52 13.31 -11.14 -6.32
CA ASP A 52 14.31 -10.14 -6.71
C ASP A 52 14.31 -8.94 -5.77
N LYS A 53 13.11 -8.48 -5.39
CA LYS A 53 12.94 -7.37 -4.46
C LYS A 53 13.33 -7.77 -3.03
N ILE A 54 13.07 -9.02 -2.64
CA ILE A 54 13.50 -9.56 -1.33
C ILE A 54 15.02 -9.56 -1.24
N LYS A 55 15.71 -10.09 -2.26
CA LYS A 55 17.17 -10.09 -2.33
C LYS A 55 17.74 -8.68 -2.32
N GLU A 56 17.07 -7.71 -2.93
CA GLU A 56 17.45 -6.30 -2.86
C GLU A 56 17.31 -5.73 -1.44
N ALA A 57 16.21 -6.03 -0.75
CA ALA A 57 15.98 -5.59 0.62
C ALA A 57 17.01 -6.19 1.60
N GLU A 58 17.35 -7.47 1.43
CA GLU A 58 18.37 -8.15 2.24
C GLU A 58 19.77 -7.55 2.04
N LYS A 59 20.15 -7.23 0.80
CA LYS A 59 21.41 -6.51 0.51
C LYS A 59 21.50 -5.16 1.21
N LYS A 60 20.36 -4.54 1.48
CA LYS A 60 20.23 -3.25 2.17
C LYS A 60 20.05 -3.40 3.68
N GLY A 61 20.18 -4.62 4.22
CA GLY A 61 20.13 -4.91 5.65
C GLY A 61 18.73 -5.08 6.23
N TYR A 62 17.69 -5.19 5.40
CA TYR A 62 16.32 -5.46 5.85
C TYR A 62 15.99 -6.94 5.73
N ASN A 63 15.66 -7.59 6.85
CA ASN A 63 15.22 -8.99 6.85
C ASN A 63 13.69 -9.06 6.67
N VAL A 64 13.28 -9.57 5.52
CA VAL A 64 11.88 -9.67 5.11
C VAL A 64 11.19 -10.84 5.82
N LYS A 65 10.16 -10.56 6.62
CA LYS A 65 9.43 -11.58 7.41
C LYS A 65 8.32 -12.27 6.62
N TYR A 66 7.60 -11.57 5.75
CA TYR A 66 6.40 -12.09 5.09
C TYR A 66 6.69 -13.27 4.14
N SER A 67 7.90 -13.35 3.60
CA SER A 67 8.34 -14.40 2.69
C SER A 67 8.98 -15.59 3.41
N LYS A 68 9.17 -15.52 4.73
CA LYS A 68 9.93 -16.52 5.49
C LYS A 68 9.28 -17.90 5.44
N TYR A 69 7.95 -17.96 5.45
CA TYR A 69 7.20 -19.21 5.43
C TYR A 69 6.03 -19.14 4.45
N PRO A 70 5.83 -20.18 3.60
CA PRO A 70 4.65 -20.27 2.75
C PRO A 70 3.38 -20.60 3.56
N PRO A 71 2.17 -20.38 3.00
CA PRO A 71 0.89 -20.56 3.69
C PRO A 71 0.73 -21.90 4.43
N SER A 72 1.19 -23.01 3.85
CA SER A 72 1.07 -24.33 4.45
C SER A 72 1.78 -24.45 5.80
N ARG A 73 2.83 -23.66 6.06
CA ARG A 73 3.54 -23.71 7.35
C ARG A 73 2.69 -23.26 8.53
N TYR A 74 1.65 -22.47 8.26
CA TYR A 74 0.70 -22.00 9.26
C TYR A 74 -0.47 -22.98 9.46
N TYR A 75 -0.34 -24.24 9.04
CA TYR A 75 -1.33 -25.29 9.36
C TYR A 75 -1.57 -25.38 10.87
N LEU A 76 -2.83 -25.54 11.27
CA LEU A 76 -3.25 -25.67 12.66
C LEU A 76 -3.12 -27.12 13.09
N ASP A 77 -2.09 -27.40 13.90
CA ASP A 77 -1.81 -28.74 14.38
C ASP A 77 -2.65 -29.07 15.61
N ILE A 78 -2.96 -30.37 15.75
CA ILE A 78 -3.61 -30.94 16.92
C ILE A 78 -2.88 -32.21 17.36
N ASN A 79 -2.96 -32.52 18.65
CA ASN A 79 -2.53 -33.78 19.21
C ASN A 79 -3.60 -34.33 20.16
N LEU A 80 -4.25 -35.41 19.75
CA LEU A 80 -5.35 -36.04 20.49
C LEU A 80 -4.79 -37.11 21.44
N GLU A 81 -5.40 -37.27 22.61
CA GLU A 81 -4.97 -38.31 23.56
C GLU A 81 -5.25 -39.72 23.01
N THR A 82 -4.25 -40.61 23.12
CA THR A 82 -4.44 -42.06 22.98
C THR A 82 -4.64 -42.66 24.38
N GLY A 83 -5.81 -43.28 24.64
CA GLY A 83 -6.12 -43.88 25.94
C GLY A 83 -7.00 -45.15 25.85
N LEU A 84 -7.02 -45.92 26.94
CA LEU A 84 -7.33 -47.38 27.05
C LEU A 84 -8.72 -47.91 26.60
N LEU A 85 -9.72 -47.08 26.29
CA LEU A 85 -11.03 -47.53 25.78
C LEU A 85 -11.19 -47.07 24.32
N GLU A 86 -10.95 -47.98 23.40
CA GLU A 86 -10.65 -47.65 22.00
C GLU A 86 -11.85 -47.15 21.18
N TRP A 87 -13.07 -47.62 21.44
CA TRP A 87 -14.21 -47.37 20.52
C TRP A 87 -14.84 -45.98 20.68
N ASP A 88 -15.10 -45.53 21.91
CA ASP A 88 -15.69 -44.21 22.22
C ASP A 88 -14.70 -43.08 21.89
N LYS A 89 -13.42 -43.28 22.24
CA LYS A 89 -12.34 -42.33 21.90
C LYS A 89 -12.02 -42.31 20.42
N LYS A 90 -12.19 -43.40 19.65
CA LYS A 90 -12.00 -43.39 18.19
C LYS A 90 -13.06 -42.54 17.50
N VAL A 91 -14.32 -42.59 17.94
CA VAL A 91 -15.41 -41.76 17.39
C VAL A 91 -15.24 -40.29 17.78
N SER A 92 -14.93 -40.01 19.05
CA SER A 92 -14.65 -38.64 19.53
C SER A 92 -13.40 -38.05 18.85
N ASN A 93 -12.29 -38.79 18.80
CA ASN A 93 -11.05 -38.34 18.13
C ASN A 93 -11.27 -38.13 16.63
N GLN A 94 -12.10 -38.96 15.98
CA GLN A 94 -12.49 -38.75 14.58
C GLN A 94 -13.31 -37.47 14.42
N GLY A 95 -14.24 -37.19 15.34
CA GLY A 95 -15.00 -35.93 15.35
C GLY A 95 -14.10 -34.69 15.50
N HIS A 96 -13.16 -34.72 16.44
CA HIS A 96 -12.19 -33.64 16.63
C HIS A 96 -11.24 -33.49 15.43
N SER A 97 -10.82 -34.59 14.80
CA SER A 97 -10.01 -34.55 13.57
C SER A 97 -10.78 -33.89 12.43
N ILE A 98 -12.02 -34.30 12.17
CA ILE A 98 -12.88 -33.69 11.14
C ILE A 98 -13.08 -32.19 11.41
N MET A 99 -13.30 -31.82 12.66
CA MET A 99 -13.45 -30.42 13.03
C MET A 99 -12.14 -29.63 12.82
N ASN A 100 -10.98 -30.23 13.10
CA ASN A 100 -9.69 -29.60 12.82
C ASN A 100 -9.44 -29.47 11.32
N ASP A 101 -9.89 -30.41 10.50
CA ASP A 101 -9.84 -30.29 9.04
C ASP A 101 -10.71 -29.14 8.54
N LEU A 102 -11.91 -28.95 9.12
CA LEU A 102 -12.77 -27.79 8.85
C LEU A 102 -12.12 -26.47 9.28
N ASN A 103 -11.48 -26.45 10.45
CA ASN A 103 -10.72 -25.28 10.91
C ASN A 103 -9.58 -24.95 9.95
N ASN A 104 -8.80 -25.95 9.54
CA ASN A 104 -7.72 -25.78 8.59
C ASN A 104 -8.23 -25.36 7.22
N PHE A 105 -9.38 -25.87 6.78
CA PHE A 105 -10.02 -25.40 5.55
C PHE A 105 -10.32 -23.90 5.59
N GLY A 106 -10.99 -23.44 6.65
CA GLY A 106 -11.30 -22.02 6.83
C GLY A 106 -10.04 -21.17 6.96
N TRP A 107 -9.07 -21.63 7.76
CA TRP A 107 -7.81 -20.94 7.97
C TRP A 107 -6.96 -20.81 6.71
N GLN A 108 -6.81 -21.90 5.94
CA GLN A 108 -6.06 -21.87 4.68
C GLN A 108 -6.74 -20.98 3.62
N SER A 109 -8.07 -20.87 3.66
CA SER A 109 -8.80 -19.91 2.84
C SER A 109 -8.50 -18.46 3.23
N ILE A 110 -8.47 -18.17 4.53
CA ILE A 110 -8.07 -16.85 5.08
C ILE A 110 -6.63 -16.53 4.68
N LEU A 111 -5.68 -17.43 4.91
CA LEU A 111 -4.29 -17.25 4.53
C LEU A 111 -4.13 -16.95 3.04
N THR A 112 -4.79 -17.70 2.17
CA THR A 112 -4.72 -17.47 0.72
C THR A 112 -5.23 -16.08 0.35
N TRP A 113 -6.33 -15.64 0.98
CA TRP A 113 -6.85 -14.28 0.82
C TRP A 113 -5.85 -13.23 1.32
N ASP A 114 -5.32 -13.38 2.52
CA ASP A 114 -4.44 -12.40 3.14
C ASP A 114 -3.09 -12.28 2.41
N PHE A 115 -2.49 -13.39 2.00
CA PHE A 115 -1.29 -13.38 1.16
C PHE A 115 -1.56 -12.69 -0.19
N THR A 116 -2.73 -12.90 -0.79
CA THR A 116 -3.14 -12.19 -2.02
C THR A 116 -3.26 -10.68 -1.78
N VAL A 117 -3.90 -10.27 -0.68
CA VAL A 117 -4.01 -8.86 -0.29
C VAL A 117 -2.63 -8.25 -0.09
N ILE A 118 -1.77 -8.89 0.70
CA ILE A 118 -0.39 -8.45 0.97
C ILE A 118 0.38 -8.26 -0.33
N MET A 119 0.30 -9.23 -1.24
CA MET A 119 0.99 -9.19 -2.53
C MET A 119 0.49 -8.05 -3.44
N ILE A 120 -0.83 -7.82 -3.50
CA ILE A 120 -1.39 -6.72 -4.29
C ILE A 120 -0.99 -5.37 -3.68
N VAL A 121 -1.02 -5.24 -2.36
CA VAL A 121 -0.63 -4.00 -1.67
C VAL A 121 0.87 -3.74 -1.84
N GLU A 122 1.73 -4.74 -1.62
CA GLU A 122 3.18 -4.63 -1.84
C GLU A 122 3.47 -4.12 -3.26
N ASN A 123 2.85 -4.75 -4.27
CA ASN A 123 3.01 -4.33 -5.64
C ASN A 123 2.51 -2.89 -5.87
N ALA A 124 1.37 -2.49 -5.29
CA ALA A 124 0.89 -1.11 -5.45
C ALA A 124 1.86 -0.06 -4.88
N PHE A 125 2.56 -0.38 -3.80
CA PHE A 125 3.56 0.49 -3.18
C PHE A 125 4.92 0.45 -3.87
N SER A 126 5.28 -0.68 -4.48
CA SER A 126 6.53 -0.87 -5.20
C SER A 126 6.47 -0.42 -6.66
N LEU A 127 5.31 -0.50 -7.31
CA LEU A 127 5.16 -0.19 -8.72
C LEU A 127 5.39 1.31 -8.97
N ASP A 128 6.29 1.57 -9.92
CA ASP A 128 6.61 2.89 -10.39
C ASP A 128 6.19 3.05 -11.87
N ILE A 129 4.87 3.10 -12.05
CA ILE A 129 4.26 3.25 -13.38
C ILE A 129 4.77 4.55 -14.04
N VAL A 130 5.07 5.59 -13.26
CA VAL A 130 5.56 6.84 -13.82
C VAL A 130 6.91 6.65 -14.48
N ASN A 131 7.86 6.00 -13.80
CA ASN A 131 9.18 5.73 -14.35
C ASN A 131 9.13 4.79 -15.57
N GLU A 132 8.28 3.77 -15.53
CA GLU A 132 8.08 2.83 -16.65
C GLU A 132 7.52 3.51 -17.91
N PHE A 133 6.56 4.43 -17.75
CA PHE A 133 5.89 5.07 -18.89
C PHE A 133 6.54 6.40 -19.31
N ALA A 134 7.45 6.97 -18.52
CA ALA A 134 8.01 8.30 -18.75
C ALA A 134 8.58 8.50 -20.17
N ASP A 135 9.36 7.56 -20.69
CA ASP A 135 9.96 7.70 -22.03
C ASP A 135 8.93 7.57 -23.17
N SER A 136 7.92 6.72 -22.97
CA SER A 136 6.83 6.54 -23.94
C SER A 136 5.93 7.77 -24.00
N ILE A 137 5.61 8.32 -22.82
CA ILE A 137 4.83 9.54 -22.69
C ILE A 137 5.61 10.74 -23.20
N GLU A 138 6.92 10.83 -22.93
CA GLU A 138 7.76 11.90 -23.44
C GLU A 138 7.71 11.96 -24.96
N LYS A 139 7.96 10.84 -25.65
CA LYS A 139 7.87 10.76 -27.11
C LYS A 139 6.49 11.15 -27.61
N SER A 140 5.43 10.65 -26.96
CA SER A 140 4.05 10.95 -27.33
C SER A 140 3.72 12.43 -27.19
N VAL A 141 4.10 13.05 -26.06
CA VAL A 141 3.87 14.47 -25.78
C VAL A 141 4.70 15.35 -26.71
N GLN A 142 5.97 15.02 -26.96
CA GLN A 142 6.83 15.74 -27.89
C GLN A 142 6.26 15.68 -29.31
N GLN A 143 5.86 14.51 -29.81
CA GLN A 143 5.22 14.36 -31.11
C GLN A 143 3.91 15.16 -31.20
N LEU A 144 3.05 15.07 -30.18
CA LEU A 144 1.79 15.84 -30.11
C LEU A 144 2.04 17.34 -30.08
N ALA A 145 3.05 17.81 -29.32
CA ALA A 145 3.43 19.21 -29.29
C ALA A 145 4.03 19.68 -30.62
N GLY A 146 4.71 18.80 -31.37
CA GLY A 146 5.38 19.13 -32.62
C GLY A 146 6.90 19.24 -32.51
N PHE A 147 7.50 18.66 -31.47
CA PHE A 147 8.95 18.55 -31.31
C PHE A 147 9.50 17.38 -32.12
N ASN A 148 10.59 17.63 -32.85
CA ASN A 148 11.24 16.62 -33.70
C ASN A 148 12.71 16.36 -33.31
N GLY A 149 13.05 16.51 -32.04
CA GLY A 149 14.42 16.30 -31.52
C GLY A 149 15.43 17.41 -31.86
N SER A 150 15.20 18.17 -32.93
CA SER A 150 16.02 19.34 -33.31
C SER A 150 15.39 20.71 -32.97
N GLY A 151 14.16 20.71 -32.45
CA GLY A 151 13.41 21.92 -32.09
C GLY A 151 11.92 21.80 -32.43
N TYR A 152 11.27 22.95 -32.66
CA TYR A 152 9.88 23.01 -33.12
C TYR A 152 9.81 22.70 -34.62
N GLY A 153 9.03 21.68 -34.97
CA GLY A 153 8.66 21.37 -36.34
C GLY A 153 7.43 22.14 -36.83
N LYS A 154 7.12 21.98 -38.13
CA LYS A 154 5.88 22.49 -38.77
C LYS A 154 4.66 21.57 -38.57
N THR A 155 4.79 20.55 -37.74
CA THR A 155 3.78 19.51 -37.50
C THR A 155 3.41 19.50 -36.02
N GLY A 156 2.32 18.82 -35.64
CA GLY A 156 1.84 18.79 -34.25
C GLY A 156 1.06 20.03 -33.85
N LEU A 157 0.56 20.06 -32.61
CA LEU A 157 -0.33 21.10 -32.11
C LEU A 157 0.33 22.48 -32.10
N MET A 158 1.57 22.60 -31.61
CA MET A 158 2.25 23.89 -31.60
C MET A 158 2.65 24.29 -33.02
N GLY A 159 3.17 23.37 -33.84
CA GLY A 159 3.53 23.68 -35.23
C GLY A 159 2.36 24.26 -36.04
N ASN A 160 1.15 23.73 -35.85
CA ASN A 160 -0.04 24.16 -36.59
C ASN A 160 -0.72 25.40 -36.01
N PHE A 161 -0.75 25.56 -34.68
CA PHE A 161 -1.61 26.56 -34.02
C PHE A 161 -0.85 27.64 -33.24
N LEU A 162 0.45 27.49 -33.00
CA LEU A 162 1.22 28.45 -32.19
C LEU A 162 1.16 29.86 -32.77
N THR A 163 1.41 30.02 -34.07
CA THR A 163 1.36 31.33 -34.74
C THR A 163 -0.02 31.96 -34.62
N LEU A 164 -1.08 31.19 -34.82
CA LEU A 164 -2.45 31.66 -34.65
C LEU A 164 -2.70 32.12 -33.20
N MET A 165 -2.30 31.33 -32.21
CA MET A 165 -2.45 31.69 -30.79
C MET A 165 -1.66 32.93 -30.41
N ILE A 166 -0.45 33.13 -30.95
CA ILE A 166 0.36 34.33 -30.75
C ILE A 166 -0.35 35.55 -31.36
N ILE A 167 -0.90 35.44 -32.57
CA ILE A 167 -1.66 36.52 -33.20
C ILE A 167 -2.89 36.89 -32.37
N LEU A 168 -3.66 35.90 -31.91
CA LEU A 168 -4.84 36.12 -31.06
C LEU A 168 -4.45 36.76 -29.71
N ALA A 169 -3.38 36.28 -29.08
CA ALA A 169 -2.86 36.87 -27.85
C ALA A 169 -2.42 38.33 -28.07
N GLY A 170 -1.68 38.60 -29.15
CA GLY A 170 -1.22 39.94 -29.51
C GLY A 170 -2.38 40.91 -29.79
N ALA A 171 -3.39 40.46 -30.55
CA ALA A 171 -4.60 41.23 -30.80
C ALA A 171 -5.34 41.56 -29.49
N TRP A 172 -5.47 40.59 -28.59
CA TRP A 172 -6.08 40.80 -27.28
C TRP A 172 -5.29 41.79 -26.42
N ILE A 173 -3.95 41.70 -26.42
CA ILE A 173 -3.06 42.60 -25.67
C ILE A 173 -3.18 44.02 -26.22
N ALA A 174 -3.12 44.21 -27.54
CA ALA A 174 -3.25 45.49 -28.20
C ALA A 174 -4.62 46.12 -27.92
N TYR A 175 -5.70 45.35 -28.03
CA TYR A 175 -7.04 45.81 -27.71
C TYR A 175 -7.18 46.20 -26.23
N THR A 176 -6.68 45.39 -25.31
CA THR A 176 -6.79 45.67 -23.86
C THR A 176 -5.92 46.86 -23.44
N GLY A 177 -4.73 46.99 -24.02
CA GLY A 177 -3.76 48.03 -23.69
C GLY A 177 -4.08 49.37 -24.33
N MET A 178 -4.32 49.39 -25.65
CA MET A 178 -4.48 50.62 -26.42
C MET A 178 -5.94 51.10 -26.46
N ILE A 179 -6.90 50.19 -26.64
CA ILE A 179 -8.32 50.56 -26.81
C ILE A 179 -9.01 50.65 -25.45
N GLN A 180 -8.92 49.62 -24.60
CA GLN A 180 -9.52 49.65 -23.26
C GLN A 180 -8.71 50.47 -22.24
N LYS A 181 -7.49 50.90 -22.60
CA LYS A 181 -6.57 51.65 -21.72
C LYS A 181 -6.26 50.94 -20.40
N LYS A 182 -6.37 49.61 -20.35
CA LYS A 182 -6.06 48.77 -19.17
C LYS A 182 -4.63 48.26 -19.25
N THR A 183 -3.66 49.17 -19.15
CA THR A 183 -2.22 48.90 -19.35
C THR A 183 -1.69 47.80 -18.44
N THR A 184 -2.00 47.83 -17.14
CA THR A 184 -1.57 46.79 -16.19
C THR A 184 -2.13 45.41 -16.57
N LYS A 185 -3.42 45.33 -16.94
CA LYS A 185 -4.05 44.06 -17.33
C LYS A 185 -3.44 43.50 -18.63
N ALA A 186 -3.16 44.37 -19.60
CA ALA A 186 -2.49 44.00 -20.84
C ALA A 186 -1.05 43.51 -20.57
N LEU A 187 -0.30 44.20 -19.71
CA LEU A 187 1.06 43.82 -19.34
C LEU A 187 1.10 42.48 -18.59
N THR A 188 0.24 42.28 -17.59
CA THR A 188 0.13 41.00 -16.88
C THR A 188 -0.26 39.86 -17.81
N GLY A 189 -1.19 40.10 -18.75
CA GLY A 189 -1.56 39.14 -19.78
C GLY A 189 -0.39 38.75 -20.65
N MET A 190 0.34 39.73 -21.19
CA MET A 190 1.53 39.52 -22.01
C MET A 190 2.63 38.72 -21.28
N LEU A 191 2.98 39.13 -20.05
CA LEU A 191 3.99 38.44 -19.25
C LEU A 191 3.57 37.00 -18.93
N SER A 192 2.29 36.78 -18.63
CA SER A 192 1.77 35.44 -18.34
C SER A 192 1.81 34.55 -19.57
N SER A 193 1.40 35.05 -20.74
CA SER A 193 1.48 34.31 -22.01
C SER A 193 2.93 33.97 -22.38
N LEU A 194 3.86 34.91 -22.20
CA LEU A 194 5.29 34.68 -22.41
C LEU A 194 5.82 33.60 -21.46
N LEU A 195 5.47 33.69 -20.17
CA LEU A 195 5.89 32.72 -19.16
C LEU A 195 5.32 31.33 -19.43
N ILE A 196 4.05 31.22 -19.83
CA ILE A 196 3.42 29.94 -20.22
C ILE A 196 4.12 29.35 -21.44
N LEU A 197 4.49 30.18 -22.43
CA LEU A 197 5.24 29.73 -23.59
C LEU A 197 6.60 29.15 -23.18
N VAL A 198 7.38 29.89 -22.38
CA VAL A 198 8.71 29.47 -21.91
C VAL A 198 8.64 28.22 -21.02
N LEU A 199 7.65 28.13 -20.13
CA LEU A 199 7.46 26.94 -19.29
C LEU A 199 6.99 25.73 -20.10
N GLY A 200 6.09 25.92 -21.06
CA GLY A 200 5.64 24.85 -21.96
C GLY A 200 6.80 24.32 -22.79
N LEU A 201 7.59 25.23 -23.38
CA LEU A 201 8.84 24.95 -24.07
C LEU A 201 9.78 24.07 -23.24
N ALA A 202 10.07 24.51 -22.01
CA ALA A 202 10.95 23.78 -21.10
C ALA A 202 10.37 22.41 -20.71
N PHE A 203 9.06 22.33 -20.49
CA PHE A 203 8.38 21.09 -20.16
C PHE A 203 8.47 20.07 -21.32
N PHE A 204 8.16 20.48 -22.55
CA PHE A 204 8.20 19.57 -23.71
C PHE A 204 9.61 19.11 -24.07
N ALA A 205 10.62 19.93 -23.79
CA ALA A 205 12.02 19.55 -24.00
C ALA A 205 12.46 18.38 -23.11
N ASN A 206 11.80 18.14 -21.97
CA ASN A 206 12.16 17.05 -21.06
C ASN A 206 10.95 16.58 -20.22
N VAL A 207 9.92 16.07 -20.90
CA VAL A 207 8.68 15.64 -20.24
C VAL A 207 8.95 14.46 -19.30
N GLY A 208 9.72 13.47 -19.76
CA GLY A 208 10.07 12.30 -18.98
C GLY A 208 10.82 12.72 -17.73
N GLY A 209 11.86 13.54 -17.84
CA GLY A 209 12.59 14.05 -16.68
C GLY A 209 11.73 14.81 -15.67
N VAL A 210 10.78 15.65 -16.13
CA VAL A 210 9.85 16.34 -15.21
C VAL A 210 8.91 15.35 -14.51
N MET A 211 8.37 14.36 -15.23
CA MET A 211 7.52 13.33 -14.65
C MET A 211 8.27 12.53 -13.59
N ARG A 212 9.49 12.09 -13.89
CA ARG A 212 10.35 11.34 -12.97
C ARG A 212 10.67 12.16 -11.74
N TYR A 213 11.11 13.40 -11.91
CA TYR A 213 11.42 14.31 -10.80
C TYR A 213 10.24 14.49 -9.84
N VAL A 214 9.04 14.73 -10.35
CA VAL A 214 7.82 14.87 -9.52
C VAL A 214 7.47 13.54 -8.84
N ASN A 215 7.69 12.42 -9.52
CA ASN A 215 7.47 11.10 -8.95
C ASN A 215 8.47 10.75 -7.86
N ASP A 216 9.75 11.04 -8.05
CA ASP A 216 10.85 10.79 -7.11
C ASP A 216 10.69 11.60 -5.82
N ILE A 217 10.20 12.84 -5.91
CA ILE A 217 9.84 13.63 -4.73
C ILE A 217 8.72 12.94 -3.95
N SER A 218 7.68 12.48 -4.65
CA SER A 218 6.53 11.83 -4.01
C SER A 218 6.89 10.47 -3.44
N SER A 219 7.68 9.65 -4.14
CA SER A 219 8.13 8.37 -3.62
C SER A 219 9.08 8.57 -2.43
N GLY A 220 10.08 9.46 -2.54
CA GLY A 220 11.02 9.77 -1.47
C GLY A 220 10.34 10.28 -0.19
N LEU A 221 9.36 11.19 -0.32
CA LEU A 221 8.59 11.66 0.84
C LEU A 221 7.71 10.57 1.44
N ASN A 222 7.13 9.70 0.61
CA ASN A 222 6.32 8.57 1.09
C ASN A 222 7.18 7.58 1.88
N GLN A 223 8.40 7.35 1.41
CA GLN A 223 9.41 6.52 2.06
C GLN A 223 9.86 7.12 3.40
N GLU A 224 10.11 8.42 3.48
CA GLU A 224 10.51 9.10 4.72
C GLU A 224 9.42 8.99 5.80
N VAL A 225 8.16 9.20 5.43
CA VAL A 225 7.04 9.11 6.37
C VAL A 225 6.80 7.67 6.85
N MET A 226 7.01 6.67 5.99
CA MET A 226 7.01 5.27 6.41
C MET A 226 8.16 4.96 7.38
N GLY A 227 9.36 5.50 7.11
CA GLY A 227 10.51 5.40 8.00
C GLY A 227 10.24 5.95 9.41
N VAL A 228 9.46 7.03 9.52
CA VAL A 228 9.01 7.55 10.83
C VAL A 228 8.09 6.55 11.55
N GLY A 229 7.15 5.92 10.83
CA GLY A 229 6.30 4.87 11.40
C GLY A 229 7.10 3.67 11.90
N VAL A 230 8.13 3.27 11.15
CA VAL A 230 9.07 2.20 11.53
C VAL A 230 9.92 2.60 12.74
N ALA A 231 10.48 3.81 12.77
CA ALA A 231 11.26 4.30 13.90
C ALA A 231 10.43 4.37 15.18
N PHE A 232 9.17 4.81 15.08
CA PHE A 232 8.24 4.77 16.20
C PHE A 232 7.93 3.34 16.68
N GLN A 233 7.76 2.40 15.75
CA GLN A 233 7.61 0.98 16.08
C GLN A 233 8.85 0.42 16.78
N GLN A 234 10.05 0.84 16.38
CA GLN A 234 11.33 0.40 16.96
C GLN A 234 11.55 0.91 18.37
N GLU A 235 11.26 2.19 18.61
CA GLU A 235 11.31 2.78 19.95
C GLU A 235 10.39 2.02 20.93
N MET A 236 9.27 1.49 20.44
CA MET A 236 8.36 0.64 21.24
C MET A 236 8.76 -0.84 21.32
N SER A 237 9.53 -1.38 20.37
CA SER A 237 9.95 -2.80 20.35
C SER A 237 11.37 -3.04 20.87
N GLY A 238 12.12 -1.98 21.16
CA GLY A 238 13.47 -2.05 21.74
C GLY A 238 14.56 -2.51 20.76
N ASP A 239 14.27 -2.51 19.45
CA ASP A 239 15.16 -3.04 18.40
C ASP A 239 15.78 -1.89 17.58
N GLU A 240 17.11 -1.72 17.65
CA GLU A 240 17.86 -0.56 17.10
C GLU A 240 18.23 -0.67 15.61
N ALA A 241 17.34 -1.19 14.76
CA ALA A 241 17.70 -1.41 13.35
C ALA A 241 17.25 -0.27 12.42
N LYS A 242 18.12 0.70 12.09
CA LYS A 242 17.82 1.72 11.06
C LYS A 242 17.66 1.08 9.68
N TYR A 243 16.45 1.05 9.16
CA TYR A 243 16.18 0.52 7.81
C TYR A 243 16.13 1.64 6.76
N PRO A 244 16.75 1.45 5.59
CA PRO A 244 16.73 2.43 4.54
C PRO A 244 15.33 2.53 3.91
N ALA A 245 14.98 3.73 3.46
CA ALA A 245 13.61 4.07 3.07
C ALA A 245 13.16 3.40 1.75
N ASP A 246 14.09 2.80 1.01
CA ASP A 246 13.92 2.11 -0.27
C ASP A 246 13.43 0.65 -0.17
N VAL A 247 13.25 0.12 1.05
CA VAL A 247 12.55 -1.16 1.30
C VAL A 247 11.09 -0.97 1.72
N SER A 248 10.51 0.20 1.46
CA SER A 248 9.19 0.62 1.98
C SER A 248 8.03 -0.33 1.64
N SER A 249 8.01 -0.91 0.43
CA SER A 249 6.95 -1.87 0.07
C SER A 249 7.04 -3.15 0.90
N MET A 250 8.26 -3.59 1.23
CA MET A 250 8.51 -4.77 2.07
C MET A 250 8.14 -4.53 3.52
N VAL A 251 8.40 -3.32 4.02
CA VAL A 251 7.95 -2.89 5.35
C VAL A 251 6.43 -2.98 5.43
N VAL A 252 5.71 -2.41 4.45
CA VAL A 252 4.25 -2.48 4.39
C VAL A 252 3.77 -3.94 4.33
N ALA A 253 4.42 -4.79 3.53
CA ALA A 253 4.09 -6.21 3.44
C ALA A 253 4.29 -6.93 4.78
N ASP A 254 5.39 -6.66 5.50
CA ASP A 254 5.69 -7.23 6.81
C ASP A 254 4.71 -6.76 7.89
N GLN A 255 4.30 -5.49 7.84
CA GLN A 255 3.30 -4.94 8.75
C GLN A 255 1.93 -5.61 8.55
N LEU A 256 1.50 -5.77 7.29
CA LEU A 256 0.27 -6.48 6.95
C LEU A 256 0.36 -7.98 7.28
N TYR A 257 1.50 -8.62 7.00
CA TYR A 257 1.75 -10.02 7.36
C TYR A 257 1.66 -10.23 8.87
N THR A 258 2.27 -9.33 9.66
CA THR A 258 2.20 -9.41 11.12
C THR A 258 0.75 -9.36 11.59
N MET A 259 -0.03 -8.45 11.00
CA MET A 259 -1.41 -8.14 11.36
C MET A 259 -2.42 -9.22 10.92
N LEU A 260 -2.30 -9.74 9.70
CA LEU A 260 -3.28 -10.62 9.07
C LEU A 260 -2.94 -12.11 9.20
N ILE A 261 -1.66 -12.44 9.39
CA ILE A 261 -1.19 -13.83 9.33
C ILE A 261 -0.52 -14.24 10.63
N TYR A 262 0.54 -13.53 11.02
CA TYR A 262 1.38 -13.95 12.14
C TYR A 262 0.64 -13.91 13.48
N GLU A 263 0.09 -12.77 13.88
CA GLU A 263 -0.63 -12.64 15.16
C GLU A 263 -1.89 -13.53 15.21
N PRO A 264 -2.75 -13.60 14.17
CA PRO A 264 -3.85 -14.55 14.14
C PRO A 264 -3.43 -16.01 14.24
N TYR A 265 -2.34 -16.39 13.57
CA TYR A 265 -1.80 -17.74 13.69
C TYR A 265 -1.37 -18.06 15.12
N LEU A 266 -0.64 -17.17 15.78
CA LEU A 266 -0.20 -17.39 17.16
C LEU A 266 -1.40 -17.55 18.10
N MET A 267 -2.45 -16.75 17.89
CA MET A 267 -3.68 -16.87 18.66
C MET A 267 -4.38 -18.22 18.40
N LEU A 268 -4.48 -18.67 17.15
CA LEU A 268 -5.14 -19.93 16.81
C LEU A 268 -4.35 -21.16 17.28
N GLN A 269 -3.03 -21.15 17.14
CA GLN A 269 -2.16 -22.28 17.43
C GLN A 269 -1.78 -22.37 18.92
N TYR A 270 -1.50 -21.23 19.56
CA TYR A 270 -0.97 -21.15 20.93
C TYR A 270 -1.94 -20.49 21.92
N GLY A 271 -2.98 -19.81 21.45
CA GLY A 271 -3.89 -19.05 22.32
C GLY A 271 -3.26 -17.79 22.90
N LYS A 272 -2.16 -17.34 22.30
CA LYS A 272 -1.25 -16.29 22.80
C LYS A 272 -0.87 -15.34 21.68
N THR A 273 -0.39 -14.15 22.02
CA THR A 273 0.14 -13.18 21.04
C THR A 273 1.66 -13.11 21.08
N ALA A 274 2.26 -12.44 20.09
CA ALA A 274 3.71 -12.30 20.02
C ALA A 274 4.34 -11.56 21.22
N ASN A 275 3.54 -10.82 21.98
CA ASN A 275 4.01 -10.07 23.16
C ASN A 275 3.98 -10.91 24.46
N ASP A 276 3.43 -12.13 24.43
CA ASP A 276 3.42 -13.02 25.60
C ASP A 276 4.86 -13.49 25.90
N PRO A 277 5.42 -13.22 27.10
CA PRO A 277 6.78 -13.63 27.46
C PRO A 277 7.02 -15.14 27.41
N SER A 278 5.96 -15.95 27.54
CA SER A 278 6.03 -17.41 27.48
C SER A 278 6.12 -17.97 26.06
N LEU A 279 5.91 -17.14 25.03
CA LEU A 279 5.93 -17.53 23.64
C LEU A 279 7.23 -17.06 22.96
N THR A 280 8.32 -17.81 23.17
CA THR A 280 9.63 -17.43 22.61
C THR A 280 9.72 -17.66 21.10
N PRO A 281 10.56 -16.91 20.37
CA PRO A 281 10.78 -17.14 18.94
C PRO A 281 11.28 -18.55 18.61
N GLU A 282 12.11 -19.18 19.46
CA GLU A 282 12.53 -20.56 19.21
C GLU A 282 11.35 -21.54 19.33
N ARG A 283 10.44 -21.32 20.29
CA ARG A 283 9.24 -22.12 20.47
C ARG A 283 8.37 -22.11 19.21
N ILE A 284 8.14 -20.92 18.64
CA ILE A 284 7.37 -20.76 17.40
C ILE A 284 8.07 -21.46 16.22
N ARG A 285 9.39 -21.29 16.09
CA ARG A 285 10.19 -21.85 15.01
C ARG A 285 10.20 -23.39 14.99
N LYS A 286 10.18 -24.04 16.16
CA LYS A 286 10.06 -25.51 16.26
C LYS A 286 8.86 -26.08 15.53
N ILE A 287 7.80 -25.29 15.33
CA ILE A 287 6.65 -25.69 14.50
C ILE A 287 6.80 -25.17 13.08
N LEU A 288 6.99 -23.85 12.88
CA LEU A 288 6.96 -23.22 11.56
C LEU A 288 8.08 -23.68 10.61
N ASP A 289 9.27 -24.02 11.13
CA ASP A 289 10.42 -24.46 10.32
C ASP A 289 10.21 -25.86 9.71
N HIS A 290 9.22 -26.63 10.19
CA HIS A 290 8.91 -27.97 9.72
C HIS A 290 7.57 -28.03 8.97
N LYS A 291 7.50 -28.86 7.91
CA LYS A 291 6.29 -28.98 7.08
C LYS A 291 5.17 -29.67 7.87
N PRO A 292 3.90 -29.36 7.59
CA PRO A 292 2.78 -30.16 8.08
C PRO A 292 2.97 -31.64 7.76
N GLY A 293 2.65 -32.51 8.70
CA GLY A 293 2.81 -33.97 8.56
C GLY A 293 4.20 -34.53 8.86
N SER A 294 5.22 -33.68 9.02
CA SER A 294 6.57 -34.15 9.37
C SER A 294 6.70 -34.60 10.83
N THR A 295 7.57 -35.59 11.07
CA THR A 295 7.80 -36.17 12.40
C THR A 295 8.30 -35.12 13.39
N SER A 296 9.24 -34.26 12.98
CA SER A 296 9.77 -33.17 13.81
C SER A 296 8.69 -32.18 14.25
N ARG A 297 7.76 -31.84 13.34
CA ARG A 297 6.62 -30.97 13.66
C ARG A 297 5.66 -31.67 14.62
N ALA A 298 5.32 -32.93 14.38
CA ALA A 298 4.44 -33.70 15.26
C ALA A 298 5.02 -33.80 16.68
N GLN A 299 6.33 -34.00 16.82
CA GLN A 299 7.01 -34.02 18.11
C GLN A 299 7.01 -32.64 18.79
N ALA A 300 7.20 -31.56 18.04
CA ALA A 300 7.06 -30.20 18.58
C ALA A 300 5.65 -29.95 19.11
N VAL A 301 4.61 -30.37 18.38
CA VAL A 301 3.20 -30.23 18.81
C VAL A 301 2.89 -31.10 20.03
N LEU A 302 3.48 -32.30 20.14
CA LEU A 302 3.40 -33.14 21.34
C LEU A 302 4.00 -32.43 22.57
N ASN A 303 5.16 -31.80 22.41
CA ASN A 303 5.80 -31.03 23.48
C ASN A 303 4.94 -29.83 23.89
N GLU A 304 4.30 -29.17 22.92
CA GLU A 304 3.36 -28.08 23.16
C GLU A 304 2.16 -28.52 23.99
N ARG A 305 1.54 -29.66 23.63
CA ARG A 305 0.44 -30.26 24.41
C ARG A 305 0.87 -30.56 25.84
N ASN A 306 2.03 -31.18 26.01
CA ASN A 306 2.49 -31.66 27.32
C ASN A 306 3.05 -30.55 28.21
N GLY A 307 3.26 -29.35 27.70
CA GLY A 307 3.84 -28.24 28.47
C GLY A 307 5.30 -28.48 28.83
N VAL A 308 6.11 -28.99 27.91
CA VAL A 308 7.53 -29.27 28.20
C VAL A 308 8.30 -27.94 28.32
N GLY A 309 8.45 -27.45 29.56
CA GLY A 309 9.13 -26.19 29.87
C GLY A 309 8.24 -24.95 29.79
N HIS A 310 6.92 -25.10 29.69
CA HIS A 310 5.93 -24.03 29.69
C HIS A 310 4.54 -24.59 30.08
N GLU A 311 3.52 -23.74 30.25
CA GLU A 311 2.16 -24.24 30.51
C GLU A 311 1.64 -25.07 29.32
N PRO A 312 0.91 -26.18 29.57
CA PRO A 312 0.27 -26.99 28.54
C PRO A 312 -0.59 -26.15 27.59
N ASN A 313 -0.38 -26.32 26.28
CA ASN A 313 -1.13 -25.60 25.27
C ASN A 313 -2.46 -26.30 24.99
N VAL A 314 -3.56 -25.72 25.49
CA VAL A 314 -4.92 -26.25 25.28
C VAL A 314 -5.41 -26.10 23.82
N MET A 315 -4.83 -25.19 23.04
CA MET A 315 -5.28 -24.98 21.66
C MET A 315 -5.00 -26.19 20.78
N VAL A 316 -3.94 -26.96 21.06
CA VAL A 316 -3.57 -28.16 20.29
C VAL A 316 -4.29 -29.43 20.75
N THR A 317 -5.14 -29.36 21.79
CA THR A 317 -5.91 -30.51 22.29
C THR A 317 -7.34 -30.50 21.74
N SER A 318 -8.13 -31.52 22.08
CA SER A 318 -9.55 -31.63 21.72
C SER A 318 -10.38 -30.42 22.13
N ASP A 319 -10.04 -29.76 23.24
CA ASP A 319 -10.78 -28.62 23.79
C ASP A 319 -10.58 -27.35 22.95
N GLY A 320 -9.37 -27.16 22.41
CA GLY A 320 -9.03 -26.01 21.56
C GLY A 320 -9.69 -26.03 20.19
N VAL A 321 -10.00 -27.22 19.66
CA VAL A 321 -10.55 -27.38 18.30
C VAL A 321 -11.86 -26.60 18.11
N PHE A 322 -12.75 -26.61 19.10
CA PHE A 322 -14.00 -25.84 19.02
C PHE A 322 -13.77 -24.34 19.20
N GLN A 323 -12.85 -23.94 20.08
CA GLN A 323 -12.52 -22.53 20.30
C GLN A 323 -11.94 -21.87 19.04
N ARG A 324 -11.09 -22.60 18.30
CA ARG A 324 -10.53 -22.18 17.02
C ARG A 324 -11.61 -21.88 15.99
N LEU A 325 -12.68 -22.68 15.91
CA LEU A 325 -13.76 -22.47 14.94
C LEU A 325 -14.43 -21.10 15.12
N THR A 326 -14.75 -20.73 16.37
CA THR A 326 -15.37 -19.44 16.67
C THR A 326 -14.43 -18.27 16.31
N LEU A 327 -13.15 -18.38 16.64
CA LEU A 327 -12.14 -17.39 16.26
C LEU A 327 -11.99 -17.27 14.75
N LEU A 328 -12.00 -18.40 14.03
CA LEU A 328 -11.88 -18.44 12.57
C LEU A 328 -13.06 -17.77 11.86
N ILE A 329 -14.29 -17.97 12.32
CA ILE A 329 -15.46 -17.28 11.72
C ILE A 329 -15.32 -15.77 11.88
N MET A 330 -14.89 -15.31 13.04
CA MET A 330 -14.67 -13.88 13.29
C MET A 330 -13.51 -13.33 12.45
N LEU A 331 -12.39 -14.05 12.41
CA LEU A 331 -11.22 -13.72 11.60
C LEU A 331 -11.59 -13.63 10.13
N PHE A 332 -12.37 -14.59 9.61
CA PHE A 332 -12.83 -14.56 8.23
C PHE A 332 -13.58 -13.26 7.91
N ILE A 333 -14.56 -12.89 8.73
CA ILE A 333 -15.33 -11.65 8.52
C ILE A 333 -14.43 -10.42 8.60
N SER A 334 -13.57 -10.33 9.62
CA SER A 334 -12.71 -9.17 9.81
C SER A 334 -11.65 -9.04 8.71
N HIS A 335 -11.01 -10.13 8.30
CA HIS A 335 -9.94 -10.14 7.30
C HIS A 335 -10.47 -9.90 5.89
N VAL A 336 -11.69 -10.34 5.58
CA VAL A 336 -12.36 -9.96 4.34
C VAL A 336 -12.64 -8.45 4.30
N ILE A 337 -13.14 -7.87 5.40
CA ILE A 337 -13.40 -6.43 5.48
C ILE A 337 -12.09 -5.64 5.37
N LEU A 338 -11.09 -5.97 6.19
CA LEU A 338 -9.78 -5.31 6.22
C LEU A 338 -9.08 -5.44 4.87
N GLY A 339 -9.03 -6.65 4.33
CA GLY A 339 -8.42 -6.93 3.02
C GLY A 339 -9.06 -6.10 1.91
N PHE A 340 -10.39 -5.98 1.89
CA PHE A 340 -11.07 -5.13 0.93
C PHE A 340 -10.72 -3.65 1.08
N LEU A 341 -10.63 -3.14 2.33
CA LEU A 341 -10.23 -1.76 2.59
C LEU A 341 -8.78 -1.49 2.15
N PHE A 342 -7.86 -2.42 2.41
CA PHE A 342 -6.46 -2.31 1.98
C PHE A 342 -6.33 -2.35 0.45
N LEU A 343 -7.09 -3.22 -0.21
CA LEU A 343 -7.16 -3.27 -1.68
C LEU A 343 -7.72 -1.97 -2.28
N LEU A 344 -8.71 -1.34 -1.65
CA LEU A 344 -9.22 -0.04 -2.09
C LEU A 344 -8.14 1.06 -2.00
N ILE A 345 -7.36 1.07 -0.92
CA ILE A 345 -6.29 2.05 -0.72
C ILE A 345 -5.16 1.83 -1.75
N ALA A 346 -4.71 0.59 -1.90
CA ALA A 346 -3.71 0.20 -2.90
C ALA A 346 -4.18 0.53 -4.34
N GLY A 347 -5.43 0.21 -4.67
CA GLY A 347 -6.03 0.54 -5.96
C GLY A 347 -6.11 2.04 -6.20
N ALA A 348 -6.49 2.83 -5.20
CA ALA A 348 -6.50 4.29 -5.30
C ALA A 348 -5.10 4.85 -5.59
N MET A 349 -4.08 4.33 -4.92
CA MET A 349 -2.68 4.72 -5.15
C MET A 349 -2.26 4.49 -6.61
N LEU A 350 -2.58 3.32 -7.18
CA LEU A 350 -2.31 3.01 -8.59
C LEU A 350 -3.10 3.91 -9.55
N VAL A 351 -4.39 4.16 -9.27
CA VAL A 351 -5.23 5.03 -10.10
C VAL A 351 -4.64 6.43 -10.20
N PHE A 352 -4.12 7.01 -9.12
CA PHE A 352 -3.49 8.33 -9.17
C PHE A 352 -2.19 8.36 -9.98
N GLN A 353 -1.41 7.25 -9.98
CA GLN A 353 -0.25 7.13 -10.88
C GLN A 353 -0.69 7.14 -12.35
N PHE A 354 -1.72 6.36 -12.70
CA PHE A 354 -2.25 6.34 -14.06
C PHE A 354 -2.85 7.69 -14.48
N ILE A 355 -3.61 8.35 -13.59
CA ILE A 355 -4.16 9.67 -13.88
C ILE A 355 -3.05 10.69 -14.09
N PHE A 356 -1.95 10.63 -13.33
CA PHE A 356 -0.79 11.48 -13.53
C PHE A 356 -0.16 11.30 -14.91
N VAL A 357 0.06 10.05 -15.32
CA VAL A 357 0.54 9.68 -16.66
C VAL A 357 -0.40 10.22 -17.74
N LEU A 358 -1.71 9.97 -17.62
CA LEU A 358 -2.72 10.44 -18.57
C LEU A 358 -2.82 11.97 -18.62
N ALA A 359 -2.75 12.65 -17.48
CA ALA A 359 -2.79 14.10 -17.41
C ALA A 359 -1.62 14.73 -18.18
N THR A 360 -0.47 14.07 -18.22
CA THR A 360 0.71 14.53 -18.96
C THR A 360 0.47 14.60 -20.46
N LEU A 361 -0.31 13.66 -21.03
CA LEU A 361 -0.67 13.66 -22.45
C LEU A 361 -1.47 14.91 -22.87
N PHE A 362 -2.17 15.55 -21.92
CA PHE A 362 -2.92 16.78 -22.16
C PHE A 362 -2.06 18.06 -22.08
N ALA A 363 -0.78 17.95 -21.73
CA ALA A 363 0.10 19.11 -21.57
C ALA A 363 0.17 19.99 -22.84
N PRO A 364 0.37 19.46 -24.06
CA PRO A 364 0.46 20.28 -25.28
C PRO A 364 -0.76 21.17 -25.49
N PHE A 365 -1.95 20.62 -25.24
CA PHE A 365 -3.20 21.35 -25.35
C PHE A 365 -3.34 22.42 -24.27
N ALA A 366 -3.04 22.09 -23.02
CA ALA A 366 -3.16 23.01 -21.90
C ALA A 366 -2.22 24.22 -22.06
N PHE A 367 -0.97 24.00 -22.46
CA PHE A 367 -0.01 25.08 -22.71
C PHE A 367 -0.39 25.91 -23.94
N LEU A 368 -0.87 25.28 -25.03
CA LEU A 368 -1.29 26.00 -26.24
C LEU A 368 -2.47 26.94 -25.94
N MET A 369 -3.50 26.44 -25.25
CA MET A 369 -4.63 27.27 -24.84
C MET A 369 -4.20 28.38 -23.88
N GLY A 370 -3.29 28.06 -22.95
CA GLY A 370 -2.75 29.02 -22.00
C GLY A 370 -1.94 30.16 -22.62
N LEU A 371 -1.64 30.14 -23.92
CA LEU A 371 -0.99 31.28 -24.57
C LEU A 371 -1.93 32.48 -24.70
N HIS A 372 -3.24 32.24 -24.83
CA HIS A 372 -4.19 33.34 -24.91
C HIS A 372 -4.43 33.93 -23.51
N PRO A 373 -4.24 35.26 -23.30
CA PRO A 373 -4.27 35.86 -21.96
C PRO A 373 -5.53 35.60 -21.12
N THR A 374 -6.68 35.38 -21.75
CA THR A 374 -7.93 35.03 -21.04
C THR A 374 -8.00 33.56 -20.62
N LEU A 375 -7.20 32.70 -21.24
CA LEU A 375 -7.15 31.25 -21.03
C LEU A 375 -5.91 30.81 -20.25
N ASN A 376 -5.09 31.72 -19.75
CA ASN A 376 -3.92 31.43 -18.90
C ASN A 376 -4.24 30.51 -17.70
N SER A 377 -5.48 30.59 -17.21
CA SER A 377 -5.98 29.72 -16.15
C SER A 377 -5.99 28.23 -16.53
N VAL A 378 -6.08 27.88 -17.82
CA VAL A 378 -6.09 26.50 -18.32
C VAL A 378 -4.74 25.84 -18.07
N ALA A 379 -3.63 26.46 -18.49
CA ALA A 379 -2.27 25.92 -18.28
C ALA A 379 -1.95 25.83 -16.78
N THR A 380 -2.29 26.87 -16.01
CA THR A 380 -2.04 26.86 -14.56
C THR A 380 -2.91 25.85 -13.81
N ALA A 381 -4.17 25.66 -14.21
CA ALA A 381 -5.05 24.64 -13.63
C ALA A 381 -4.58 23.22 -13.97
N TRP A 382 -4.13 23.00 -15.22
CA TRP A 382 -3.52 21.74 -15.62
C TRP A 382 -2.27 21.46 -14.78
N PHE A 383 -1.36 22.42 -14.64
CA PHE A 383 -0.12 22.23 -13.88
C PHE A 383 -0.40 21.92 -12.40
N LYS A 384 -1.38 22.61 -11.78
CA LYS A 384 -1.83 22.30 -10.42
C LYS A 384 -2.38 20.88 -10.29
N LYS A 385 -3.17 20.41 -11.26
CA LYS A 385 -3.70 19.04 -11.27
C LYS A 385 -2.57 18.03 -11.45
N PHE A 386 -1.65 18.27 -12.38
CA PHE A 386 -0.47 17.45 -12.63
C PHE A 386 0.33 17.21 -11.33
N ILE A 387 0.69 18.26 -10.60
CA ILE A 387 1.35 18.11 -9.29
C ILE A 387 0.41 17.49 -8.25
N GLY A 388 -0.87 17.90 -8.26
CA GLY A 388 -1.88 17.44 -7.31
C GLY A 388 -2.11 15.95 -7.31
N TYR A 389 -2.09 15.28 -8.47
CA TYR A 389 -2.26 13.82 -8.54
C TYR A 389 -1.16 13.08 -7.78
N GLN A 390 0.08 13.54 -7.92
CA GLN A 390 1.22 12.91 -7.27
C GLN A 390 1.29 13.24 -5.77
N LEU A 391 0.78 14.40 -5.36
CA LEU A 391 0.59 14.72 -3.94
C LEU A 391 -0.53 13.89 -3.31
N VAL A 392 -1.62 13.59 -4.02
CA VAL A 392 -2.67 12.71 -3.48
C VAL A 392 -2.15 11.28 -3.33
N LYS A 393 -1.36 10.77 -4.28
CA LYS A 393 -0.63 9.48 -4.13
C LYS A 393 0.21 9.46 -2.85
N LEU A 394 1.02 10.50 -2.63
CA LEU A 394 1.84 10.65 -1.42
C LEU A 394 0.96 10.60 -0.16
N ILE A 395 -0.09 11.43 -0.11
CA ILE A 395 -1.00 11.52 1.03
C ILE A 395 -1.62 10.16 1.35
N ILE A 396 -2.09 9.42 0.34
CA ILE A 396 -2.66 8.07 0.52
C ILE A 396 -1.63 7.13 1.17
N GLY A 397 -0.39 7.13 0.68
CA GLY A 397 0.67 6.28 1.23
C GLY A 397 1.04 6.63 2.67
N VAL A 398 1.13 7.92 3.01
CA VAL A 398 1.31 8.40 4.39
C VAL A 398 0.19 7.91 5.30
N PHE A 399 -1.07 8.09 4.90
CA PHE A 399 -2.22 7.65 5.70
C PHE A 399 -2.24 6.16 5.89
N PHE A 400 -1.89 5.40 4.86
CA PHE A 400 -1.82 3.96 4.96
C PHE A 400 -0.75 3.51 5.96
N SER A 401 0.44 4.11 5.90
CA SER A 401 1.52 3.83 6.86
C SER A 401 1.11 4.15 8.30
N MET A 402 0.47 5.30 8.52
CA MET A 402 -0.04 5.68 9.85
C MET A 402 -1.08 4.68 10.34
N LEU A 403 -1.98 4.24 9.46
CA LEU A 403 -3.03 3.27 9.77
C LEU A 403 -2.42 1.93 10.20
N LEU A 404 -1.42 1.43 9.48
CA LEU A 404 -0.71 0.20 9.85
C LEU A 404 0.02 0.34 11.19
N THR A 405 0.66 1.48 11.42
CA THR A 405 1.38 1.77 12.67
C THR A 405 0.42 1.81 13.88
N ILE A 406 -0.72 2.50 13.76
CA ILE A 406 -1.75 2.56 14.81
C ILE A 406 -2.34 1.17 15.05
N SER A 407 -2.55 0.38 14.00
CA SER A 407 -3.08 -0.96 14.13
C SER A 407 -2.13 -1.87 14.91
N GLN A 408 -0.82 -1.75 14.74
CA GLN A 408 0.16 -2.50 15.53
C GLN A 408 0.16 -2.05 16.99
N PHE A 409 0.04 -0.75 17.25
CA PHE A 409 -0.07 -0.21 18.59
C PHE A 409 -1.31 -0.74 19.34
N LEU A 410 -2.43 -0.94 18.63
CA LEU A 410 -3.63 -1.51 19.23
C LEU A 410 -3.38 -2.92 19.80
N TYR A 411 -2.61 -3.76 19.11
CA TYR A 411 -2.22 -5.09 19.60
C TYR A 411 -1.34 -5.05 20.87
N GLN A 412 -0.61 -3.95 21.08
CA GLN A 412 0.23 -3.74 22.26
C GLN A 412 -0.54 -3.12 23.43
N MET A 413 -1.36 -2.10 23.18
CA MET A 413 -2.14 -1.39 24.22
C MET A 413 -3.31 -2.21 24.76
N SER A 414 -3.89 -3.06 23.91
CA SER A 414 -4.99 -3.95 24.25
C SER A 414 -4.55 -5.40 24.05
N PRO A 415 -3.64 -5.92 24.90
CA PRO A 415 -3.21 -7.30 24.80
C PRO A 415 -4.44 -8.20 24.87
N PRO A 416 -4.58 -9.15 23.95
CA PRO A 416 -5.68 -10.12 23.96
C PRO A 416 -5.83 -10.87 25.28
N GLU A 417 -4.76 -11.01 26.05
CA GLU A 417 -4.74 -11.56 27.41
C GLU A 417 -5.53 -10.73 28.43
N LYS A 418 -5.63 -9.41 28.24
CA LYS A 418 -6.28 -8.48 29.18
C LYS A 418 -7.70 -8.10 28.79
N VAL A 419 -7.95 -7.93 27.49
CA VAL A 419 -9.25 -7.43 26.98
C VAL A 419 -9.96 -8.40 26.04
N GLY A 420 -9.32 -9.53 25.70
CA GLY A 420 -9.83 -10.53 24.77
C GLY A 420 -9.49 -10.22 23.31
N TYR A 421 -9.05 -11.25 22.59
CA TYR A 421 -8.66 -11.16 21.17
C TYR A 421 -9.79 -10.62 20.26
N VAL A 422 -11.04 -10.99 20.58
CA VAL A 422 -12.25 -10.51 19.89
C VAL A 422 -12.35 -8.99 19.92
N TRP A 423 -12.06 -8.37 21.07
CA TRP A 423 -12.10 -6.93 21.22
C TRP A 423 -11.01 -6.25 20.40
N THR A 424 -9.80 -6.80 20.40
CA THR A 424 -8.67 -6.27 19.63
C THR A 424 -8.97 -6.26 18.13
N ILE A 425 -9.51 -7.35 17.58
CA ILE A 425 -9.91 -7.40 16.16
C ILE A 425 -11.07 -6.43 15.87
N ALA A 426 -12.08 -6.38 16.72
CA ALA A 426 -13.20 -5.46 16.53
C ALA A 426 -12.72 -4.00 16.50
N MET A 427 -11.85 -3.62 17.43
CA MET A 427 -11.24 -2.29 17.46
C MET A 427 -10.38 -2.03 16.23
N GLN A 428 -9.63 -3.02 15.75
CA GLN A 428 -8.86 -2.87 14.53
C GLN A 428 -9.76 -2.58 13.32
N VAL A 429 -10.84 -3.36 13.14
CA VAL A 429 -11.80 -3.14 12.07
C VAL A 429 -12.44 -1.74 12.20
N ILE A 430 -12.83 -1.34 13.41
CA ILE A 430 -13.40 -0.01 13.68
C ILE A 430 -12.39 1.11 13.35
N LEU A 431 -11.12 0.97 13.75
CA LEU A 431 -10.08 1.97 13.48
C LEU A 431 -9.82 2.10 11.98
N VAL A 432 -9.61 0.99 11.28
CA VAL A 432 -9.36 1.01 9.83
C VAL A 432 -10.56 1.58 9.08
N MET A 433 -11.78 1.14 9.42
CA MET A 433 -13.00 1.72 8.84
C MET A 433 -13.16 3.20 9.17
N GLY A 434 -12.88 3.60 10.41
CA GLY A 434 -13.00 4.97 10.89
C GLY A 434 -12.04 5.92 10.15
N VAL A 435 -10.78 5.51 9.98
CA VAL A 435 -9.79 6.27 9.22
C VAL A 435 -10.19 6.37 7.75
N VAL A 436 -10.62 5.28 7.13
CA VAL A 436 -11.10 5.30 5.73
C VAL A 436 -12.36 6.17 5.57
N TRP A 437 -13.27 6.16 6.55
CA TRP A 437 -14.46 6.99 6.54
C TRP A 437 -14.13 8.48 6.70
N LYS A 438 -13.23 8.82 7.63
CA LYS A 438 -12.81 10.20 7.93
C LYS A 438 -11.67 10.73 7.04
N ARG A 439 -11.30 10.00 6.00
CA ARG A 439 -10.22 10.35 5.06
C ARG A 439 -10.31 11.78 4.53
N ASP A 440 -11.49 12.31 4.25
CA ASP A 440 -11.63 13.65 3.67
C ASP A 440 -11.24 14.77 4.65
N GLU A 441 -11.62 14.61 5.92
CA GLU A 441 -11.22 15.51 7.01
C GLU A 441 -9.71 15.43 7.25
N LEU A 442 -9.16 14.22 7.26
CA LEU A 442 -7.73 13.99 7.44
C LEU A 442 -6.90 14.55 6.25
N PHE A 443 -7.40 14.37 5.03
CA PHE A 443 -6.81 14.95 3.81
C PHE A 443 -6.85 16.48 3.84
N SER A 444 -7.84 17.09 4.49
CA SER A 444 -7.94 18.55 4.60
C SER A 444 -6.82 19.18 5.45
N ILE A 445 -6.29 18.46 6.44
CA ILE A 445 -5.21 18.95 7.32
C ILE A 445 -3.91 19.09 6.53
N LEU A 446 -3.60 18.11 5.68
CA LEU A 446 -2.43 18.15 4.80
C LEU A 446 -2.61 19.12 3.61
N LYS A 447 -3.86 19.50 3.30
CA LYS A 447 -4.17 20.58 2.36
C LYS A 447 -4.02 21.98 2.98
N ALA A 448 -3.96 22.11 4.31
CA ALA A 448 -3.92 23.41 4.99
C ALA A 448 -2.68 24.28 4.66
N PRO A 449 -1.46 23.72 4.49
CA PRO A 449 -0.31 24.47 3.98
C PRO A 449 -0.40 24.77 2.47
N MET A 450 -1.26 24.06 1.74
CA MET A 450 -1.36 24.06 0.27
C MET A 450 -2.43 25.03 -0.27
N GLY A 451 -3.06 25.81 0.60
CA GLY A 451 -4.18 26.68 0.25
C GLY A 451 -5.47 25.87 0.09
N LYS A 452 -6.61 26.50 0.42
CA LYS A 452 -7.94 25.89 0.30
C LYS A 452 -8.17 25.36 -1.11
N VAL A 453 -8.01 24.05 -1.30
CA VAL A 453 -8.55 23.30 -2.44
C VAL A 453 -9.99 22.93 -2.06
N ASP A 454 -10.79 23.97 -1.81
CA ASP A 454 -12.22 23.84 -1.62
C ASP A 454 -12.82 23.96 -3.02
N ASP A 455 -13.35 22.84 -3.50
CA ASP A 455 -14.16 22.66 -4.71
C ASP A 455 -13.45 22.21 -6.01
N PHE A 456 -13.78 20.98 -6.43
CA PHE A 456 -13.42 20.39 -7.72
C PHE A 456 -14.37 20.80 -8.85
N LYS A 457 -15.11 21.90 -8.67
CA LYS A 457 -15.90 22.57 -9.72
C LYS A 457 -15.29 23.94 -9.98
N GLY A 458 -14.79 24.10 -11.20
CA GLY A 458 -13.94 25.22 -11.63
C GLY A 458 -14.33 26.59 -11.11
N GLU A 459 -13.50 27.12 -10.22
CA GLU A 459 -12.91 28.47 -10.26
C GLU A 459 -11.93 28.59 -9.08
N LEU A 460 -10.64 28.33 -9.32
CA LEU A 460 -9.60 28.49 -8.30
C LEU A 460 -9.16 29.95 -8.21
N ASN A 461 -9.61 30.66 -7.17
CA ASN A 461 -9.04 31.93 -6.76
C ASN A 461 -7.87 31.70 -5.78
N ILE A 462 -6.66 31.52 -6.32
CA ILE A 462 -5.44 31.41 -5.50
C ILE A 462 -4.92 32.82 -5.22
N LYS A 463 -5.10 33.30 -3.99
CA LYS A 463 -4.12 34.23 -3.40
C LYS A 463 -2.98 33.39 -2.83
N LEU A 464 -1.86 33.33 -3.55
CA LEU A 464 -0.60 32.82 -3.03
C LEU A 464 -0.28 33.58 -1.73
N PRO A 465 0.11 32.93 -0.63
CA PRO A 465 0.64 33.63 0.53
C PRO A 465 2.08 34.04 0.19
N VAL A 466 2.20 35.09 -0.63
CA VAL A 466 3.45 35.83 -0.90
C VAL A 466 4.12 36.25 0.43
N THR A 467 3.34 36.29 1.51
CA THR A 467 3.72 36.60 2.89
C THR A 467 4.80 35.69 3.49
N TYR A 468 4.95 34.42 3.09
CA TYR A 468 6.00 33.56 3.65
C TYR A 468 7.37 33.78 2.99
N VAL A 469 7.39 34.05 1.68
CA VAL A 469 8.61 34.38 0.95
C VAL A 469 9.05 35.81 1.26
N THR A 470 8.12 36.77 1.37
CA THR A 470 8.46 38.15 1.76
C THR A 470 9.00 38.21 3.17
N LYS A 471 8.41 37.50 4.14
CA LYS A 471 8.91 37.47 5.53
C LYS A 471 10.31 36.86 5.62
N TYR A 472 10.62 35.82 4.84
CA TYR A 472 11.98 35.27 4.76
C TYR A 472 12.95 36.26 4.10
N SER A 473 12.55 36.91 3.02
CA SER A 473 13.38 37.90 2.30
C SER A 473 13.63 39.18 3.11
N GLU A 474 12.65 39.65 3.89
CA GLU A 474 12.75 40.79 4.78
C GLU A 474 13.61 40.48 5.99
N THR A 475 13.48 39.26 6.54
CA THR A 475 14.33 38.80 7.65
C THR A 475 15.80 38.62 7.19
N MET A 476 16.01 38.14 5.96
CA MET A 476 17.34 38.07 5.33
C MET A 476 17.91 39.47 5.06
N ALA A 477 17.12 40.38 4.49
CA ALA A 477 17.53 41.76 4.25
C ALA A 477 17.88 42.50 5.55
N ALA A 478 17.09 42.29 6.62
CA ALA A 478 17.36 42.85 7.94
C ALA A 478 18.63 42.26 8.60
N ARG A 479 18.89 40.95 8.43
CA ARG A 479 20.11 40.29 8.90
C ARG A 479 21.34 40.76 8.12
N MET A 480 21.25 40.91 6.80
CA MET A 480 22.31 41.44 5.95
C MET A 480 22.64 42.91 6.28
N LYS A 481 21.63 43.73 6.58
CA LYS A 481 21.83 45.13 7.02
C LYS A 481 22.56 45.19 8.37
N LYS A 482 22.26 44.28 9.32
CA LYS A 482 22.97 44.15 10.60
C LYS A 482 24.41 43.66 10.46
N ILE A 483 24.70 42.81 9.46
CA ILE A 483 26.07 42.33 9.18
C ILE A 483 26.92 43.46 8.57
N ASN A 484 26.37 44.25 7.65
CA ASN A 484 27.09 45.39 7.07
C ASN A 484 27.28 46.55 8.06
N ALA A 485 26.39 46.72 9.05
CA ALA A 485 26.55 47.72 10.11
C ALA A 485 27.59 47.32 11.18
N LYS A 486 28.04 46.06 11.23
CA LYS A 486 29.13 45.58 12.09
C LYS A 486 30.51 45.56 11.42
N ARG A 487 30.58 45.90 10.13
CA ARG A 487 31.82 45.94 9.32
C ARG A 487 32.28 47.36 8.96
N LYS A 488 31.58 48.38 9.46
CA LYS A 488 32.08 49.75 9.62
C LYS A 488 32.28 50.00 11.11
#